data_AF-A0A813LCF3-F1
#
_entry.id   AF-A0A813LCF3-F1
#
_cell.length_a   1.000
_cell.length_b   1.000
_cell.length_c   1.000
_cell.angle_alpha   90.00
_cell.angle_beta   90.00
_cell.angle_gamma   90.00
#
_symmetry.space_group_name_H-M   'P 1'
#
loop_
_entity.id
_entity.type
_entity.pdbx_description
1 polymer ?
#
loop_
_entity_poly.entity_id
_entity_poly.type
_entity_poly.pdbx_seq_one_letter_code
_entity_poly.pdbx_strand_id
1 'polypeptide(L)'
;MAFLVRTALRSMPRLAGRTPGLPAVRAFQQGPLAASLVRQPSLGLRGFSAVRYAETHEWFESEGEMGTLGISDFAQGALGEVVYCELPEVGAKLKAKQVICTLESVKAVGEVYAPVDCEIIEVNEKLGDEPALVNSSPQSDGWLVKVKFSGSTDSMMDQAAYTKHLESESHE
;
A
#
# COMPACT_ATOMS: atom_id res chain seq x y z
N MET A 1 -9.90 59.08 -6.39
CA MET A 1 -9.66 58.78 -7.83
C MET A 1 -10.67 57.72 -8.25
N ALA A 2 -11.47 58.05 -9.26
CA ALA A 2 -12.68 57.35 -9.68
C ALA A 2 -12.42 56.47 -10.92
N PHE A 3 -13.07 55.31 -11.02
CA PHE A 3 -13.39 54.59 -12.27
C PHE A 3 -14.59 53.67 -11.94
N LEU A 4 -15.83 54.13 -12.17
CA LEU A 4 -16.64 54.12 -13.40
C LEU A 4 -17.24 52.74 -13.76
N VAL A 5 -18.53 52.65 -13.44
CA VAL A 5 -19.58 51.67 -13.81
C VAL A 5 -19.70 51.49 -15.32
N ARG A 6 -19.96 50.25 -15.80
CA ARG A 6 -20.84 50.01 -16.97
C ARG A 6 -21.64 48.70 -16.86
N THR A 7 -22.90 48.86 -16.50
CA THR A 7 -24.02 47.96 -16.72
C THR A 7 -24.39 47.95 -18.21
N ALA A 8 -24.76 46.80 -18.77
CA ALA A 8 -25.51 46.73 -20.03
C ALA A 8 -26.59 45.65 -19.94
N LEU A 9 -27.82 46.10 -19.63
CA LEU A 9 -29.06 45.41 -19.94
C LEU A 9 -29.24 45.37 -21.47
N ARG A 10 -29.76 44.26 -22.00
CA ARG A 10 -30.73 44.33 -23.11
C ARG A 10 -31.73 43.18 -23.04
N SER A 11 -32.98 43.55 -23.30
CA SER A 11 -34.22 42.85 -23.03
C SER A 11 -34.90 42.40 -24.34
N MET A 12 -35.31 41.12 -24.35
CA MET A 12 -36.54 40.51 -24.93
C MET A 12 -36.85 40.60 -26.46
N PRO A 13 -37.99 40.09 -26.96
CA PRO A 13 -38.27 38.67 -27.29
C PRO A 13 -38.98 38.51 -28.68
N ARG A 14 -39.21 37.29 -29.22
CA ARG A 14 -40.34 36.93 -30.13
C ARG A 14 -40.59 35.40 -30.06
N LEU A 15 -41.73 34.89 -29.57
CA LEU A 15 -43.00 34.55 -30.28
C LEU A 15 -42.78 33.75 -31.59
N ALA A 16 -43.50 32.71 -31.97
CA ALA A 16 -44.47 31.76 -31.41
C ALA A 16 -44.76 30.78 -32.57
N GLY A 17 -45.08 29.51 -32.32
CA GLY A 17 -45.44 28.58 -33.40
C GLY A 17 -46.02 27.27 -32.86
N ARG A 18 -47.34 27.24 -32.70
CA ARG A 18 -48.15 26.09 -32.26
C ARG A 18 -48.83 25.50 -33.48
N THR A 19 -48.73 24.19 -33.68
CA THR A 19 -49.84 23.37 -34.24
C THR A 19 -49.79 21.95 -33.67
N PRO A 20 -50.93 21.34 -33.31
CA PRO A 20 -51.02 19.95 -32.86
C PRO A 20 -51.68 19.03 -33.89
N GLY A 21 -51.38 17.74 -33.81
CA GLY A 21 -52.10 16.64 -34.48
C GLY A 21 -51.16 15.45 -34.64
N LEU A 22 -51.50 14.18 -34.42
CA LEU A 22 -52.70 13.42 -34.05
C LEU A 22 -52.18 12.10 -33.42
N PRO A 23 -52.99 11.31 -32.68
CA PRO A 23 -52.52 10.04 -32.11
C PRO A 23 -52.68 8.88 -33.11
N ALA A 24 -51.71 7.96 -33.15
CA ALA A 24 -51.85 6.70 -33.89
C ALA A 24 -51.48 5.51 -32.99
N VAL A 25 -52.33 4.50 -33.11
CA VAL A 25 -52.53 3.32 -32.27
C VAL A 25 -51.51 2.22 -32.56
N ARG A 26 -51.12 1.51 -31.48
CA ARG A 26 -50.55 0.15 -31.36
C ARG A 26 -49.70 -0.42 -32.50
N ALA A 27 -48.49 -0.84 -32.15
CA ALA A 27 -47.91 -2.07 -32.69
C ALA A 27 -47.20 -2.84 -31.56
N PHE A 28 -47.69 -4.05 -31.33
CA PHE A 28 -47.09 -5.08 -30.49
C PHE A 28 -45.89 -5.63 -31.27
N GLN A 29 -44.67 -5.52 -30.75
CA GLN A 29 -43.52 -6.21 -31.32
C GLN A 29 -42.70 -6.84 -30.20
N GLN A 30 -42.61 -8.17 -30.24
CA GLN A 30 -41.84 -9.00 -29.34
C GLN A 30 -40.35 -8.76 -29.58
N GLY A 31 -39.61 -8.34 -28.56
CA GLY A 31 -38.15 -8.30 -28.59
C GLY A 31 -37.57 -9.69 -28.35
N PRO A 32 -36.42 -10.05 -28.97
CA PRO A 32 -35.79 -11.34 -28.76
C PRO A 32 -35.12 -11.42 -27.39
N LEU A 33 -35.06 -12.64 -26.88
CA LEU A 33 -34.44 -13.06 -25.63
C LEU A 33 -33.01 -12.50 -25.51
N ALA A 34 -32.78 -11.63 -24.53
CA ALA A 34 -31.44 -11.19 -24.15
C ALA A 34 -30.64 -12.42 -23.68
N ALA A 35 -29.58 -12.74 -24.40
CA ALA A 35 -28.63 -13.78 -24.05
C ALA A 35 -28.08 -13.53 -22.65
N SER A 36 -28.27 -14.49 -21.76
CA SER A 36 -27.68 -14.50 -20.43
C SER A 36 -26.15 -14.53 -20.59
N LEU A 37 -25.51 -13.38 -20.39
CA LEU A 37 -24.07 -13.29 -20.20
C LEU A 37 -23.73 -14.01 -18.91
N VAL A 38 -23.38 -15.29 -19.02
CA VAL A 38 -22.69 -16.02 -17.96
C VAL A 38 -21.39 -15.25 -17.71
N ARG A 39 -21.40 -14.42 -16.68
CA ARG A 39 -20.21 -13.77 -16.13
C ARG A 39 -19.27 -14.90 -15.71
N GLN A 40 -18.25 -15.16 -16.52
CA GLN A 40 -17.19 -16.07 -16.14
C GLN A 40 -16.53 -15.52 -14.86
N PRO A 41 -16.35 -16.34 -13.82
CA PRO A 41 -15.44 -15.97 -12.75
C PRO A 41 -14.05 -15.99 -13.36
N SER A 42 -13.47 -14.81 -13.57
CA SER A 42 -12.03 -14.68 -13.75
C SER A 42 -11.38 -15.35 -12.54
N LEU A 43 -10.69 -16.46 -12.74
CA LEU A 43 -9.77 -17.02 -11.76
C LEU A 43 -8.76 -15.91 -11.46
N GLY A 44 -9.01 -15.16 -10.39
CA GLY A 44 -7.98 -14.31 -9.81
C GLY A 44 -6.85 -15.23 -9.42
N LEU A 45 -5.67 -15.03 -10.01
CA LEU A 45 -4.44 -15.56 -9.44
C LEU A 45 -4.43 -15.09 -7.99
N ARG A 46 -4.57 -16.03 -7.04
CA ARG A 46 -4.14 -15.76 -5.67
C ARG A 46 -2.66 -15.43 -5.79
N GLY A 47 -2.26 -14.21 -5.44
CA GLY A 47 -0.85 -13.86 -5.35
C GLY A 47 -0.18 -14.88 -4.44
N PHE A 48 0.93 -15.46 -4.89
CA PHE A 48 1.76 -16.25 -3.99
C PHE A 48 2.41 -15.25 -3.03
N SER A 49 2.14 -15.38 -1.73
CA SER A 49 2.90 -14.64 -0.73
C SER A 49 4.30 -15.26 -0.61
N ALA A 50 5.33 -14.42 -0.62
CA ALA A 50 6.71 -14.85 -0.49
C ALA A 50 7.45 -13.98 0.52
N VAL A 51 7.95 -14.60 1.60
CA VAL A 51 8.79 -13.96 2.61
C VAL A 51 10.26 -14.09 2.20
N ARG A 52 10.98 -12.97 2.20
CA ARG A 52 12.42 -12.89 1.97
C ARG A 52 13.09 -12.09 3.07
N TYR A 53 14.40 -12.27 3.21
CA TYR A 53 15.20 -11.64 4.26
C TYR A 53 16.38 -10.86 3.67
N ALA A 54 16.66 -9.70 4.21
CA ALA A 54 17.86 -8.94 3.91
C ALA A 54 19.05 -9.46 4.75
N GLU A 55 20.26 -9.16 4.28
CA GLU A 55 21.50 -9.39 5.05
C GLU A 55 21.47 -8.59 6.37
N THR A 56 20.83 -7.42 6.36
CA THR A 56 20.60 -6.55 7.52
C THR A 56 19.42 -6.98 8.42
N HIS A 57 18.91 -8.20 8.23
CA HIS A 57 17.91 -8.87 9.08
C HIS A 57 16.49 -8.31 9.04
N GLU A 58 16.12 -7.51 8.05
CA GLU A 58 14.73 -7.23 7.74
C GLU A 58 14.07 -8.44 7.07
N TRP A 59 12.80 -8.68 7.38
CA TRP A 59 11.96 -9.58 6.60
C TRP A 59 10.99 -8.77 5.75
N PHE A 60 10.72 -9.25 4.54
CA PHE A 60 9.79 -8.65 3.60
C PHE A 60 8.87 -9.72 3.02
N GLU A 61 7.58 -9.63 3.34
CA GLU A 61 6.53 -10.47 2.76
C GLU A 61 5.90 -9.77 1.58
N SER A 62 6.05 -10.34 0.39
CA SER A 62 5.51 -9.79 -0.86
C SER A 62 4.23 -10.51 -1.29
N GLU A 63 3.20 -9.76 -1.65
CA GLU A 63 1.94 -10.23 -2.24
C GLU A 63 1.57 -9.36 -3.46
N GLY A 64 1.99 -9.79 -4.65
CA GLY A 64 1.81 -9.00 -5.88
C GLY A 64 2.64 -7.71 -5.85
N GLU A 65 1.97 -6.55 -5.93
CA GLU A 65 2.61 -5.21 -5.84
C GLU A 65 2.67 -4.67 -4.40
N MET A 66 2.18 -5.43 -3.42
CA MET A 66 2.11 -5.03 -2.01
C MET A 66 3.14 -5.79 -1.20
N GLY A 67 3.76 -5.12 -0.24
CA GLY A 67 4.72 -5.76 0.66
C GLY A 67 4.51 -5.33 2.11
N THR A 68 4.78 -6.24 3.03
CA THR A 68 4.85 -5.98 4.47
C THR A 68 6.30 -6.13 4.91
N LEU A 69 6.80 -5.17 5.71
CA LEU A 69 8.18 -5.13 6.19
C LEU A 69 8.22 -5.11 7.72
N GLY A 70 9.19 -5.83 8.28
CA GLY A 70 9.57 -5.74 9.69
C GLY A 70 11.00 -6.24 9.93
N ILE A 71 11.39 -6.40 11.20
CA ILE A 71 12.70 -6.96 11.57
C ILE A 71 12.56 -8.41 12.04
N SER A 72 13.59 -9.23 11.83
CA SER A 72 13.58 -10.65 12.21
C SER A 72 13.66 -10.85 13.73
N ASP A 73 13.40 -12.09 14.17
CA ASP A 73 13.61 -12.49 15.57
C ASP A 73 15.07 -12.30 16.03
N PHE A 74 16.03 -12.53 15.13
CA PHE A 74 17.44 -12.29 15.41
C PHE A 74 17.72 -10.80 15.65
N ALA A 75 17.19 -9.93 14.77
CA ALA A 75 17.39 -8.49 14.87
C ALA A 75 16.80 -7.91 16.15
N GLN A 76 15.56 -8.29 16.52
CA GLN A 76 14.95 -7.79 17.76
C GLN A 76 15.73 -8.25 18.99
N GLY A 77 16.26 -9.48 18.97
CA GLY A 77 17.09 -10.00 20.06
C GLY A 77 18.41 -9.23 20.21
N ALA A 78 19.04 -8.87 19.08
CA ALA A 78 20.26 -8.07 19.06
C ALA A 78 20.02 -6.62 19.54
N LEU A 79 18.90 -6.00 19.15
CA LEU A 79 18.52 -4.68 19.62
C LEU A 79 18.17 -4.67 21.11
N GLY A 80 17.54 -5.73 21.62
CA GLY A 80 16.94 -5.75 22.95
C GLY A 80 15.56 -5.09 22.96
N GLU A 81 15.06 -4.77 24.15
CA GLU A 81 13.71 -4.25 24.34
C GLU A 81 13.51 -2.89 23.65
N VAL A 82 12.67 -2.88 22.62
CA VAL A 82 12.32 -1.70 21.83
C VAL A 82 11.36 -0.84 22.64
N VAL A 83 11.74 0.42 22.80
CA VAL A 83 10.98 1.42 23.59
C VAL A 83 10.38 2.51 22.72
N TYR A 84 10.85 2.66 21.49
CA TYR A 84 10.33 3.65 20.55
C TYR A 84 10.52 3.20 19.09
N CYS A 85 9.55 3.52 18.25
CA CYS A 85 9.57 3.26 16.81
C CYS A 85 9.31 4.57 16.06
N GLU A 86 10.30 5.07 15.34
CA GLU A 86 10.13 6.17 14.37
C GLU A 86 9.63 5.58 13.05
N LEU A 87 8.32 5.72 12.82
CA LEU A 87 7.66 5.26 11.61
C LEU A 87 7.60 6.37 10.54
N PRO A 88 7.63 6.04 9.25
CA PRO A 88 7.62 7.02 8.18
C PRO A 88 6.22 7.62 7.97
N GLU A 89 6.11 8.68 7.19
CA GLU A 89 4.82 9.20 6.75
C GLU A 89 4.20 8.31 5.66
N VAL A 90 2.89 8.06 5.76
CA VAL A 90 2.13 7.41 4.68
C VAL A 90 2.19 8.28 3.41
N GLY A 91 2.49 7.65 2.27
CA GLY A 91 2.74 8.32 0.99
C GLY A 91 4.20 8.68 0.72
N ALA A 92 5.11 8.52 1.71
CA ALA A 92 6.54 8.70 1.48
C ALA A 92 7.07 7.71 0.44
N LYS A 93 7.97 8.17 -0.43
CA LYS A 93 8.61 7.36 -1.47
C LYS A 93 10.08 7.17 -1.16
N LEU A 94 10.50 5.91 -1.08
CA LEU A 94 11.84 5.53 -0.70
C LEU A 94 12.50 4.72 -1.82
N LYS A 95 13.80 4.93 -1.97
CA LYS A 95 14.68 4.11 -2.81
C LYS A 95 15.22 2.94 -2.00
N ALA A 96 15.56 1.86 -2.69
CA ALA A 96 16.26 0.74 -2.08
C ALA A 96 17.46 1.24 -1.24
N LYS A 97 17.65 0.66 -0.06
CA LYS A 97 18.68 0.99 0.94
C LYS A 97 18.52 2.34 1.64
N GLN A 98 17.44 3.08 1.43
CA GLN A 98 17.12 4.23 2.28
C GLN A 98 16.49 3.76 3.61
N VAL A 99 16.76 4.50 4.68
CA VAL A 99 16.13 4.23 5.99
C VAL A 99 14.63 4.45 5.88
N ILE A 100 13.85 3.46 6.31
CA ILE A 100 12.38 3.49 6.33
C ILE A 100 11.83 3.67 7.74
N CYS A 101 12.51 3.11 8.75
CA CYS A 101 12.14 3.24 10.16
C CYS A 101 13.41 3.29 11.02
N THR A 102 13.33 3.96 12.16
CA THR A 102 14.34 3.91 13.22
C THR A 102 13.73 3.25 14.45
N LEU A 103 14.41 2.26 15.02
CA LEU A 103 13.97 1.56 16.23
C LEU A 103 14.93 1.88 17.36
N GLU A 104 14.43 2.39 18.48
CA GLU A 104 15.24 2.68 19.65
C GLU A 104 14.96 1.66 20.75
N SER A 105 16.04 1.15 21.33
CA SER A 105 16.02 0.30 22.51
C SER A 105 16.83 0.94 23.63
N VAL A 106 16.79 0.33 24.82
CA VAL A 106 17.67 0.74 25.94
C VAL A 106 19.15 0.46 25.65
N LYS A 107 19.46 -0.41 24.68
CA LYS A 107 20.82 -0.86 24.37
C LYS A 107 21.41 -0.23 23.12
N ALA A 108 20.58 0.02 22.11
CA ALA A 108 21.02 0.37 20.77
C ALA A 108 19.92 1.14 20.01
N VAL A 109 20.33 1.71 18.87
CA VAL A 109 19.41 2.24 17.86
C VAL A 109 19.63 1.42 16.58
N GLY A 110 18.54 0.89 16.03
CA GLY A 110 18.53 0.14 14.79
C GLY A 110 17.90 0.95 13.67
N GLU A 111 18.55 1.00 12.51
CA GLU A 111 17.96 1.51 11.29
C GLU A 111 17.42 0.34 10.47
N VAL A 112 16.20 0.51 9.93
CA VAL A 112 15.57 -0.45 9.03
C VAL A 112 15.65 0.14 7.62
N TYR A 113 16.06 -0.65 6.63
CA TYR A 113 16.24 -0.18 5.27
C TYR A 113 15.17 -0.69 4.31
N ALA A 114 14.78 0.14 3.34
CA ALA A 114 13.89 -0.25 2.26
C ALA A 114 14.57 -1.32 1.37
N PRO A 115 14.00 -2.53 1.20
CA PRO A 115 14.64 -3.57 0.39
C PRO A 115 14.62 -3.26 -1.11
N VAL A 116 13.61 -2.51 -1.55
CA VAL A 116 13.36 -2.13 -2.95
C VAL A 116 12.75 -0.73 -2.98
N ASP A 117 12.66 -0.14 -4.18
CA ASP A 117 11.94 1.11 -4.38
C ASP A 117 10.46 0.95 -4.01
N CYS A 118 9.96 1.78 -3.09
CA CYS A 118 8.64 1.62 -2.52
C CYS A 118 7.96 2.94 -2.13
N GLU A 119 6.65 2.87 -1.92
CA GLU A 119 5.78 3.93 -1.41
C GLU A 119 5.05 3.41 -0.17
N ILE A 120 5.10 4.15 0.94
CA ILE A 120 4.44 3.77 2.19
C ILE A 120 2.92 3.86 2.00
N ILE A 121 2.20 2.77 2.25
CA ILE A 121 0.73 2.73 2.18
C ILE A 121 0.07 2.65 3.55
N GLU A 122 0.77 2.08 4.54
CA GLU A 122 0.28 1.88 5.89
C GLU A 122 1.45 1.79 6.86
N VAL A 123 1.29 2.29 8.07
CA VAL A 123 2.23 2.12 9.18
C VAL A 123 1.51 1.46 10.34
N ASN A 124 2.23 0.69 11.16
CA ASN A 124 1.62 0.03 12.31
C ASN A 124 1.45 1.01 13.49
N GLU A 125 0.33 1.74 13.50
CA GLU A 125 0.03 2.74 14.52
C GLU A 125 0.04 2.18 15.95
N LYS A 126 -0.17 0.87 16.13
CA LYS A 126 -0.11 0.22 17.45
C LYS A 126 1.27 0.37 18.10
N LEU A 127 2.34 0.50 17.32
CA LEU A 127 3.70 0.62 17.84
C LEU A 127 3.96 1.95 18.57
N GLY A 128 3.08 2.95 18.40
CA GLY A 128 3.13 4.18 19.18
C GLY A 128 2.81 3.96 20.67
N ASP A 129 1.89 3.02 20.96
CA ASP A 129 1.48 2.66 22.32
C ASP A 129 2.17 1.38 22.82
N GLU A 130 2.46 0.44 21.92
CA GLU A 130 2.98 -0.90 22.22
C GLU A 130 4.24 -1.23 21.39
N PRO A 131 5.36 -0.50 21.56
CA PRO A 131 6.59 -0.75 20.78
C PRO A 131 7.19 -2.14 21.02
N ALA A 132 6.92 -2.75 22.18
CA ALA A 132 7.38 -4.10 22.53
C ALA A 132 6.82 -5.21 21.62
N LEU A 133 5.80 -4.93 20.79
CA LEU A 133 5.32 -5.86 19.77
C LEU A 133 6.42 -6.24 18.76
N VAL A 134 7.37 -5.34 18.52
CA VAL A 134 8.56 -5.62 17.70
C VAL A 134 9.38 -6.77 18.29
N ASN A 135 9.45 -6.87 19.62
CA ASN A 135 10.14 -7.97 20.31
C ASN A 135 9.27 -9.23 20.44
N SER A 136 8.01 -9.09 20.87
CA SER A 136 7.17 -10.24 21.22
C SER A 136 6.54 -10.93 20.00
N SER A 137 6.42 -10.22 18.88
CA SER A 137 5.69 -10.67 17.70
C SER A 137 6.28 -10.10 16.39
N PRO A 138 7.61 -10.21 16.16
CA PRO A 138 8.33 -9.51 15.08
C PRO A 138 7.78 -9.77 13.67
N GLN A 139 7.22 -10.97 13.43
CA GLN A 139 6.68 -11.39 12.13
C GLN A 139 5.15 -11.42 12.07
N SER A 140 4.46 -11.04 13.14
CA SER A 140 3.00 -10.98 13.20
C SER A 140 2.55 -9.57 13.57
N ASP A 141 2.30 -9.29 14.85
CA ASP A 141 1.78 -8.00 15.30
C ASP A 141 2.83 -6.87 15.30
N GLY A 142 4.11 -7.21 15.21
CA GLY A 142 5.27 -6.30 15.19
C GLY A 142 5.75 -5.87 13.80
N TRP A 143 4.94 -6.05 12.76
CA TRP A 143 5.23 -5.46 11.44
C TRP A 143 5.35 -3.93 11.54
N LEU A 144 6.20 -3.31 10.72
CA LEU A 144 6.49 -1.88 10.82
C LEU A 144 5.65 -1.07 9.82
N VAL A 145 5.73 -1.48 8.55
CA VAL A 145 5.10 -0.77 7.43
C VAL A 145 4.55 -1.75 6.40
N LYS A 146 3.52 -1.30 5.69
CA LYS A 146 3.14 -1.88 4.40
C LYS A 146 3.47 -0.88 3.31
N VAL A 147 3.90 -1.41 2.18
CA VAL A 147 4.34 -0.61 1.04
C VAL A 147 3.71 -1.10 -0.25
N LYS A 148 3.53 -0.17 -1.19
CA LYS A 148 3.47 -0.50 -2.60
C LYS A 148 4.90 -0.48 -3.14
N PHE A 149 5.33 -1.50 -3.86
CA PHE A 149 6.70 -1.54 -4.38
C PHE A 149 6.74 -1.90 -5.87
N SER A 150 7.90 -1.65 -6.47
CA SER A 150 8.20 -2.07 -7.83
C SER A 150 9.59 -2.68 -7.89
N GLY A 151 9.82 -3.58 -8.85
CA GLY A 151 11.09 -4.29 -8.99
C GLY A 151 11.02 -5.70 -8.41
N SER A 152 12.19 -6.30 -8.21
CA SER A 152 12.34 -7.68 -7.74
C SER A 152 13.02 -7.73 -6.38
N THR A 153 12.56 -8.63 -5.52
CA THR A 153 13.17 -8.99 -4.23
C THR A 153 14.10 -10.21 -4.37
N ASP A 154 14.50 -10.59 -5.59
CA ASP A 154 15.32 -11.78 -5.83
C ASP A 154 16.73 -11.69 -5.24
N SER A 155 17.22 -10.48 -4.98
CA SER A 155 18.49 -10.27 -4.27
C SER A 155 18.40 -10.56 -2.77
N MET A 156 17.19 -10.68 -2.21
CA MET A 156 16.98 -11.04 -0.81
C MET A 156 17.00 -12.56 -0.65
N MET A 157 17.44 -13.00 0.52
CA MET A 157 17.54 -14.40 0.90
C MET A 157 16.15 -15.01 1.11
N ASP A 158 16.00 -16.28 0.73
CA ASP A 158 14.89 -17.08 1.25
C ASP A 158 15.17 -17.52 2.69
N GLN A 159 14.20 -18.21 3.32
CA GLN A 159 14.34 -18.71 4.68
C GLN A 159 15.56 -19.61 4.87
N ALA A 160 15.86 -20.50 3.92
CA ALA A 160 16.94 -21.47 4.04
C ALA A 160 18.31 -20.80 3.95
N ALA A 161 18.47 -19.85 3.03
CA ALA A 161 19.65 -19.01 2.92
C ALA A 161 19.84 -18.14 4.17
N TYR A 162 18.76 -17.55 4.70
CA TYR A 162 18.83 -16.72 5.91
C TYR A 162 19.26 -17.53 7.14
N THR A 163 18.71 -18.74 7.34
CA THR A 163 19.15 -19.61 8.45
C THR A 163 20.65 -19.89 8.39
N LYS A 164 21.18 -20.19 7.20
CA LYS A 164 22.62 -20.43 7.01
C LYS A 164 23.46 -19.17 7.28
N HIS A 165 22.94 -18.00 6.92
CA HIS A 165 23.59 -16.73 7.20
C HIS A 165 23.70 -16.46 8.71
N LEU A 166 22.64 -16.74 9.49
CA LEU A 166 22.67 -16.64 10.95
C LEU A 166 23.71 -17.57 11.60
N GLU A 167 23.87 -18.78 11.09
CA GLU A 167 24.91 -19.71 11.57
C GLU A 167 26.31 -19.14 11.39
N SER A 168 26.57 -18.44 10.28
CA SER A 168 27.88 -17.82 10.03
C SER A 168 28.18 -16.62 10.91
N GLU A 169 27.19 -15.79 11.22
CA GLU A 169 27.40 -14.61 12.09
C GLU A 169 27.56 -14.98 13.57
N SER A 170 26.93 -16.06 14.02
CA SER A 170 27.06 -16.53 15.41
C SER A 170 28.46 -17.06 15.79
N HIS A 171 29.36 -17.22 14.82
CA HIS A 171 30.70 -17.78 15.01
C HIS A 171 31.84 -16.75 14.87
N GLU A 172 31.53 -15.47 14.74
CA GLU A 172 32.51 -14.37 14.79
C GLU A 172 32.55 -13.69 16.18
#